data_AF-X8JRW8-F1
#
_entry.id   AF-X8JRW8-F1
#
_cell.length_a   1.000
_cell.length_b   1.000
_cell.length_c   1.000
_cell.angle_alpha   90.00
_cell.angle_beta   90.00
_cell.angle_gamma   90.00
#
_symmetry.space_group_name_H-M   'P 1'
#
loop_
_entity.id
_entity.type
_entity.pdbx_description
1 polymer ?
#
loop_
_entity_poly.entity_id
_entity_poly.type
_entity_poly.pdbx_seq_one_letter_code
_entity_poly.pdbx_strand_id
1 'polypeptide(L)'
;MRTSLGQFIKPASTNLASGTERGVSESTSDPTNPVASRNQEYESIKKLLKNAMQRERRAKSNVQLLREKSNTLCDQFSEACKARESMEQALGCLQSVVDARSTEIARLHEQIGYLKQLTTQLSQELVKVSTELSTQIKKSQALENQQISMHRSRDAMRKRYGRAMLKITEYKEQSSTEVVVPDQYPLKNSIGIIKPEVRDMLRKLACEGVATERASEVIDIVAEGLGIYIEGTISARSVARIMFEGLITARMQIAHELMQAKSITICGDGTSIKHQQFEAKSAYIQLPVQETSKSYQSDDIVPVHRTFGVQRAPTHTAKQQLDGWLQAFDACCEVFSRSPIGQPSRISTKMVAPKLRGMLTDHASDQKRLYELLEEWKRRCDREARAVSKLAEMSVEEQLNMLLRHLDNAVSGVKNWRSLSPEHQSAMMHDAWFALATQIGEEEFQKLNPEVQFDINFLAWTGCCMHKELNVVKGGVANMISAWKELNLTPPIPLLNKFEAQKNKDPDNSTRGVIKLTSLAGALFNNKDDKKGYHSTVDGFFQKEFGHSKRFPDTSNTRFGSHCEAATEIVLHFARIQEAYEVLV
;
A
#
# COMPACT_ATOMS: atom_id res chain seq x y z
N MET A 1 37.81 -24.28 -26.07
CA MET A 1 37.59 -25.49 -26.89
C MET A 1 36.66 -25.13 -28.04
N ARG A 2 37.08 -25.42 -29.28
CA ARG A 2 36.36 -25.44 -30.58
C ARG A 2 35.50 -24.21 -30.94
N THR A 3 36.03 -23.22 -31.67
CA THR A 3 36.15 -23.09 -33.14
C THR A 3 34.82 -23.00 -33.90
N SER A 4 34.46 -21.80 -34.37
CA SER A 4 33.85 -21.59 -35.69
C SER A 4 34.24 -20.20 -36.23
N LEU A 5 35.39 -20.17 -36.90
CA LEU A 5 35.84 -19.10 -37.78
C LEU A 5 35.53 -19.56 -39.20
N GLY A 6 34.90 -18.72 -40.03
CA GLY A 6 34.96 -18.88 -41.48
C GLY A 6 33.76 -18.36 -42.25
N GLN A 7 34.09 -17.79 -43.41
CA GLN A 7 33.27 -17.35 -44.56
C GLN A 7 33.00 -15.84 -44.62
N PHE A 8 33.31 -15.09 -45.69
CA PHE A 8 34.00 -15.35 -46.96
C PHE A 8 34.20 -13.97 -47.63
N ILE A 9 35.43 -13.51 -47.92
CA ILE A 9 35.68 -12.56 -49.02
C ILE A 9 36.96 -13.00 -49.74
N LYS A 10 36.79 -13.40 -51.00
CA LYS A 10 37.84 -13.86 -51.93
C LYS A 10 38.82 -12.73 -52.28
N PRO A 11 40.13 -13.00 -52.38
CA PRO A 11 41.01 -12.30 -53.30
C PRO A 11 41.20 -13.15 -54.56
N ALA A 12 40.97 -12.54 -55.72
CA ALA A 12 41.25 -13.13 -57.02
C ALA A 12 42.77 -13.26 -57.22
N SER A 13 43.18 -14.49 -57.43
CA SER A 13 44.48 -14.92 -57.95
C SER A 13 44.78 -14.24 -59.30
N THR A 14 45.85 -13.46 -59.35
CA THR A 14 46.46 -13.01 -60.61
C THR A 14 47.49 -14.04 -61.05
N ASN A 15 47.19 -14.69 -62.17
CA ASN A 15 48.13 -15.57 -62.88
C ASN A 15 49.32 -14.74 -63.39
N LEU A 16 50.52 -15.00 -62.87
CA LEU A 16 51.75 -14.69 -63.57
C LEU A 16 51.98 -15.79 -64.61
N ALA A 17 51.80 -15.46 -65.89
CA ALA A 17 52.27 -16.28 -66.99
C ALA A 17 53.77 -16.02 -67.20
N SER A 18 54.54 -17.12 -67.14
CA SER A 18 55.93 -17.26 -67.55
C SER A 18 56.10 -16.96 -69.04
N GLY A 19 57.17 -16.24 -69.39
CA GLY A 19 57.61 -16.04 -70.75
C GLY A 19 58.45 -17.19 -71.29
N THR A 20 58.28 -17.47 -72.58
CA THR A 20 59.13 -18.21 -73.55
C THR A 20 58.32 -18.18 -74.86
N GLU A 21 58.81 -18.04 -76.07
CA GLU A 21 60.14 -17.96 -76.66
C GLU A 21 59.95 -17.48 -78.12
N ARG A 22 61.06 -17.19 -78.79
CA ARG A 22 61.16 -16.67 -80.16
C ARG A 22 60.53 -17.60 -81.20
N GLY A 23 59.88 -16.99 -82.20
CA GLY A 23 59.67 -17.57 -83.53
C GLY A 23 60.13 -16.55 -84.58
N VAL A 24 61.33 -16.76 -85.12
CA VAL A 24 61.88 -16.04 -86.27
C VAL A 24 61.24 -16.62 -87.53
N SER A 25 60.75 -15.77 -88.42
CA SER A 25 60.55 -16.12 -89.83
C SER A 25 61.05 -14.97 -90.70
N GLU A 26 62.19 -15.20 -91.35
CA GLU A 26 62.75 -14.37 -92.42
C GLU A 26 61.80 -14.31 -93.62
N SER A 27 61.72 -13.15 -94.26
CA SER A 27 61.54 -13.07 -95.72
C SER A 27 62.12 -11.75 -96.25
N THR A 28 63.37 -11.85 -96.71
CA THR A 28 63.92 -11.32 -97.98
C THR A 28 63.49 -9.93 -98.50
N SER A 29 64.47 -9.01 -98.38
CA SER A 29 64.89 -7.90 -99.25
C SER A 29 64.10 -7.52 -100.51
N ASP A 30 63.94 -6.20 -100.73
CA ASP A 30 64.63 -5.48 -101.83
C ASP A 30 64.74 -3.95 -101.56
N PRO A 31 65.77 -3.25 -102.08
CA PRO A 31 66.23 -1.95 -101.59
C PRO A 31 65.68 -0.79 -102.41
N THR A 32 65.33 0.33 -101.75
CA THR A 32 65.58 1.69 -102.29
C THR A 32 65.18 2.79 -101.30
N ASN A 33 66.04 3.80 -101.22
CA ASN A 33 65.78 5.19 -100.77
C ASN A 33 66.10 5.56 -99.29
N PRO A 34 67.30 6.10 -98.99
CA PRO A 34 67.77 6.41 -97.62
C PRO A 34 67.05 7.59 -96.95
N VAL A 35 66.19 8.34 -97.65
CA VAL A 35 65.45 9.50 -97.12
C VAL A 35 64.04 9.11 -96.62
N ALA A 36 63.40 8.11 -97.24
CA ALA A 36 62.07 7.64 -96.81
C ALA A 36 62.13 6.84 -95.50
N SER A 37 63.17 6.02 -95.33
CA SER A 37 63.41 5.21 -94.12
C SER A 37 63.64 6.07 -92.86
N ARG A 38 64.41 7.17 -92.97
CA ARG A 38 64.66 8.09 -91.85
C ARG A 38 63.42 8.88 -91.40
N ASN A 39 62.55 9.27 -92.33
CA ASN A 39 61.29 9.93 -91.99
C ASN A 39 60.27 8.98 -91.32
N GLN A 40 60.27 7.71 -91.72
CA GLN A 40 59.45 6.66 -91.09
C GLN A 40 59.94 6.35 -89.66
N GLU A 41 61.25 6.30 -89.45
CA GLU A 41 61.84 6.18 -88.11
C GLU A 41 61.53 7.40 -87.22
N TYR A 42 61.62 8.62 -87.76
CA TYR A 42 61.31 9.84 -87.01
C TYR A 42 59.85 9.90 -86.54
N GLU A 43 58.88 9.58 -87.41
CA GLU A 43 57.47 9.54 -87.02
C GLU A 43 57.15 8.38 -86.07
N SER A 44 57.86 7.25 -86.18
CA SER A 44 57.77 6.15 -85.21
C SER A 44 58.27 6.56 -83.82
N ILE A 45 59.42 7.25 -83.74
CA ILE A 45 60.00 7.78 -82.49
C ILE A 45 59.08 8.83 -81.86
N LYS A 46 58.51 9.73 -82.67
CA LYS A 46 57.55 10.74 -82.22
C LYS A 46 56.27 10.12 -81.64
N LYS A 47 55.76 9.04 -82.26
CA LYS A 47 54.62 8.27 -81.74
C LYS A 47 54.97 7.55 -80.43
N LEU A 48 56.17 6.97 -80.32
CA LEU A 48 56.66 6.35 -79.09
C LEU A 48 56.81 7.37 -77.96
N LEU A 49 57.34 8.56 -78.23
CA LEU A 49 57.47 9.65 -77.25
C LEU A 49 56.09 10.14 -76.77
N LYS A 50 55.13 10.30 -77.68
CA LYS A 50 53.76 10.70 -77.33
C LYS A 50 53.08 9.65 -76.44
N ASN A 51 53.27 8.36 -76.75
CA ASN A 51 52.79 7.26 -75.93
C ASN A 51 53.48 7.20 -74.56
N ALA A 52 54.79 7.46 -74.50
CA ALA A 52 55.56 7.52 -73.25
C ALA A 52 55.07 8.65 -72.34
N MET A 53 54.88 9.86 -72.88
CA MET A 53 54.30 10.99 -72.14
C MET A 53 52.88 10.69 -71.64
N GLN A 54 52.07 9.97 -72.43
CA GLN A 54 50.72 9.60 -72.01
C GLN A 54 50.74 8.53 -70.91
N ARG A 55 51.67 7.57 -70.95
CA ARG A 55 51.91 6.60 -69.86
C ARG A 55 52.38 7.31 -68.59
N GLU A 56 53.28 8.28 -68.71
CA GLU A 56 53.76 9.08 -67.57
C GLU A 56 52.61 9.88 -66.93
N ARG A 57 51.75 10.52 -67.72
CA ARG A 57 50.56 11.21 -67.19
C ARG A 57 49.61 10.27 -66.44
N ARG A 58 49.35 9.07 -67.00
CA ARG A 58 48.53 8.05 -66.32
C ARG A 58 49.18 7.57 -65.03
N ALA A 59 50.49 7.36 -65.03
CA ALA A 59 51.24 6.98 -63.83
C ALA A 59 51.16 8.06 -62.74
N LYS A 60 51.34 9.34 -63.09
CA LYS A 60 51.20 10.46 -62.14
C LYS A 60 49.78 10.56 -61.56
N SER A 61 48.75 10.40 -62.39
CA SER A 61 47.36 10.39 -61.94
C SER A 61 47.06 9.21 -61.01
N ASN A 62 47.58 8.01 -61.30
CA ASN A 62 47.44 6.85 -60.42
C ASN A 62 48.16 7.04 -59.08
N VAL A 63 49.36 7.64 -59.07
CA VAL A 63 50.09 7.95 -57.83
C VAL A 63 49.31 8.94 -56.98
N GLN A 64 48.67 9.95 -57.59
CA GLN A 64 47.83 10.90 -56.88
C GLN A 64 46.61 10.22 -56.25
N LEU A 65 45.90 9.36 -57.00
CA LEU A 65 44.76 8.60 -56.49
C LEU A 65 45.16 7.66 -55.33
N LEU A 66 46.34 7.03 -55.42
CA LEU A 66 46.86 6.17 -54.35
C LEU A 66 47.21 6.98 -53.10
N ARG A 67 47.75 8.20 -53.23
CA ARG A 67 47.98 9.10 -52.10
C ARG A 67 46.67 9.51 -51.41
N GLU A 68 45.65 9.87 -52.18
CA GLU A 68 44.34 10.21 -51.63
C GLU A 68 43.74 9.03 -50.85
N LYS A 69 43.77 7.82 -51.43
CA LYS A 69 43.33 6.61 -50.72
C LYS A 69 44.15 6.32 -49.46
N SER A 70 45.46 6.53 -49.51
CA SER A 70 46.34 6.36 -48.34
C SER A 70 45.98 7.34 -47.22
N ASN A 71 45.69 8.59 -47.56
CA ASN A 71 45.28 9.60 -46.57
C ASN A 71 43.94 9.22 -45.94
N THR A 72 42.94 8.83 -46.74
CA THR A 72 41.64 8.38 -46.22
C THR A 72 41.78 7.17 -45.29
N LEU A 73 42.66 6.21 -45.62
CA LEU A 73 42.94 5.06 -44.76
C LEU A 73 43.61 5.46 -43.45
N CYS A 74 44.55 6.42 -43.47
CA CYS A 74 45.16 6.95 -42.25
C CYS A 74 44.14 7.64 -41.35
N ASP A 75 43.23 8.42 -41.92
CA ASP A 75 42.16 9.09 -41.16
C ASP A 75 41.23 8.07 -40.50
N GLN A 76 40.78 7.06 -41.26
CA GLN A 76 39.96 5.96 -40.74
C GLN A 76 40.67 5.17 -39.62
N PHE A 77 41.97 4.94 -39.76
CA PHE A 77 42.75 4.24 -38.73
C PHE A 77 42.90 5.09 -37.46
N SER A 78 43.09 6.40 -37.61
CA SER A 78 43.13 7.35 -36.49
C SER A 78 41.79 7.40 -35.74
N GLU A 79 40.67 7.45 -36.45
CA GLU A 79 39.33 7.38 -35.85
C GLU A 79 39.09 6.05 -35.13
N ALA A 80 39.48 4.92 -35.74
CA ALA A 80 39.36 3.61 -35.11
C ALA A 80 40.21 3.50 -33.83
N CYS A 81 41.40 4.09 -33.79
CA CYS A 81 42.23 4.13 -32.59
C CYS A 81 41.57 4.93 -31.46
N LYS A 82 41.02 6.12 -31.77
CA LYS A 82 40.29 6.93 -30.79
C LYS A 82 39.04 6.23 -30.26
N ALA A 83 38.30 5.53 -31.14
CA ALA A 83 37.14 4.75 -30.75
C ALA A 83 37.52 3.61 -29.79
N ARG A 84 38.64 2.92 -30.05
CA ARG A 84 39.17 1.87 -29.17
C ARG A 84 39.55 2.41 -27.79
N GLU A 85 40.27 3.53 -27.73
CA GLU A 85 40.63 4.16 -26.44
C GLU A 85 39.40 4.56 -25.62
N SER A 86 38.37 5.10 -26.28
CA SER A 86 37.08 5.43 -25.63
C SER A 86 36.39 4.17 -25.09
N MET A 87 36.39 3.07 -25.84
CA MET A 87 35.83 1.79 -25.38
C MET A 87 36.61 1.22 -24.19
N GLU A 88 37.95 1.28 -24.20
CA GLU A 88 38.79 0.82 -23.08
C GLU A 88 38.52 1.64 -21.80
N GLN A 89 38.33 2.95 -21.92
CA GLN A 89 37.93 3.81 -20.80
C GLN A 89 36.54 3.45 -20.26
N ALA A 90 35.56 3.25 -21.15
CA ALA A 90 34.20 2.84 -20.76
C ALA A 90 34.19 1.48 -20.04
N LEU A 91 35.02 0.54 -20.49
CA LEU A 91 35.17 -0.78 -19.89
C LEU A 91 35.79 -0.69 -18.48
N GLY A 92 36.78 0.19 -18.28
CA GLY A 92 37.33 0.51 -16.96
C GLY A 92 36.31 1.09 -15.99
N CYS A 93 35.46 2.02 -16.46
CA CYS A 93 34.36 2.57 -15.67
C CYS A 93 33.31 1.51 -15.31
N LEU A 94 32.98 0.60 -16.23
CA LEU A 94 32.06 -0.50 -15.93
C LEU A 94 32.65 -1.47 -14.91
N GLN A 95 33.93 -1.78 -15.00
CA GLN A 95 34.60 -2.68 -14.05
C GLN A 95 34.57 -2.10 -12.62
N SER A 96 34.84 -0.80 -12.45
CA SER A 96 34.78 -0.18 -11.12
C SER A 96 33.37 -0.18 -10.52
N VAL A 97 32.34 -0.04 -11.36
CA VAL A 97 30.93 -0.17 -10.93
C VAL A 97 30.62 -1.61 -10.51
N VAL A 98 31.09 -2.61 -11.26
CA VAL A 98 30.90 -4.03 -10.91
C VAL A 98 31.58 -4.36 -9.58
N ASP A 99 32.79 -3.87 -9.36
CA ASP A 99 33.53 -4.08 -8.11
C ASP A 99 32.80 -3.43 -6.92
N ALA A 100 32.34 -2.18 -7.07
CA ALA A 100 31.58 -1.46 -6.05
C ALA A 100 30.26 -2.18 -5.70
N ARG A 101 29.54 -2.70 -6.71
CA ARG A 101 28.31 -3.47 -6.49
C ARG A 101 28.59 -4.81 -5.81
N SER A 102 29.70 -5.47 -6.15
CA SER A 102 30.11 -6.73 -5.54
C SER A 102 30.42 -6.57 -4.05
N THR A 103 31.09 -5.47 -3.67
CA THR A 103 31.31 -5.13 -2.25
C THR A 103 30.00 -4.86 -1.50
N GLU A 104 29.04 -4.16 -2.11
CA GLU A 104 27.74 -3.92 -1.45
C GLU A 104 26.92 -5.21 -1.30
N ILE A 105 26.96 -6.11 -2.29
CA ILE A 105 26.33 -7.42 -2.19
C ILE A 105 26.93 -8.24 -1.04
N ALA A 106 28.26 -8.21 -0.85
CA ALA A 106 28.91 -8.89 0.27
C ALA A 106 28.44 -8.33 1.62
N ARG A 107 28.36 -6.99 1.75
CA ARG A 107 27.87 -6.31 2.96
C ARG A 107 26.42 -6.67 3.29
N LEU A 108 25.55 -6.73 2.28
CA LEU A 108 24.15 -7.12 2.45
C LEU A 108 24.01 -8.59 2.87
N HIS A 109 24.84 -9.50 2.34
CA HIS A 109 24.84 -10.90 2.77
C HIS A 109 25.22 -11.04 4.25
N GLU A 110 26.18 -10.26 4.75
CA GLU A 110 26.55 -10.25 6.16
C GLU A 110 25.40 -9.76 7.05
N GLN A 111 24.72 -8.68 6.65
CA GLN A 111 23.54 -8.18 7.37
C GLN A 111 22.40 -9.21 7.40
N ILE A 112 22.15 -9.91 6.30
CA ILE A 112 21.15 -11.00 6.26
C ILE A 112 21.54 -12.14 7.21
N GLY A 113 22.84 -12.47 7.30
CA GLY A 113 23.36 -13.45 8.24
C GLY A 113 23.07 -13.07 9.70
N TYR A 114 23.36 -11.82 10.07
CA TYR A 114 23.06 -11.28 11.40
C TYR A 114 21.56 -11.33 11.73
N LEU A 115 20.70 -10.88 10.80
CA LEU A 115 19.24 -10.88 11.00
C LEU A 115 18.66 -12.29 11.16
N LYS A 116 19.19 -13.29 10.45
CA LYS A 116 18.80 -14.69 10.61
C LYS A 116 19.15 -15.23 12.00
N GLN A 117 20.33 -14.90 12.52
CA GLN A 117 20.73 -15.28 13.87
C GLN A 117 19.81 -14.65 14.92
N LEU A 118 19.53 -13.34 14.79
CA LEU A 118 18.65 -12.63 15.70
C LEU A 118 17.22 -13.20 15.69
N THR A 119 16.68 -13.51 14.51
CA THR A 119 15.35 -14.11 14.36
C THR A 119 15.28 -15.48 15.04
N THR A 120 16.35 -16.27 14.95
CA THR A 120 16.44 -17.58 15.61
C THR A 120 16.45 -17.43 17.13
N GLN A 121 17.20 -16.46 17.66
CA GLN A 121 17.24 -16.16 19.10
C GLN A 121 15.87 -15.73 19.62
N LEU A 122 15.22 -14.77 18.96
CA LEU A 122 13.89 -14.29 19.33
C LEU A 122 12.83 -15.39 19.25
N SER A 123 12.92 -16.29 18.26
CA SER A 123 12.00 -17.43 18.15
C SER A 123 12.15 -18.40 19.33
N GLN A 124 13.37 -18.62 19.82
CA GLN A 124 13.62 -19.45 20.99
C GLN A 124 13.08 -18.81 22.28
N GLU A 125 13.23 -17.50 22.44
CA GLU A 125 12.65 -16.77 23.57
C GLU A 125 11.12 -16.80 23.55
N LEU A 126 10.51 -16.63 22.38
CA LEU A 126 9.05 -16.69 22.22
C LEU A 126 8.50 -18.05 22.65
N VAL A 127 9.17 -19.15 22.29
CA VAL A 127 8.77 -20.50 22.73
C VAL A 127 8.87 -20.61 24.26
N LYS A 128 9.94 -20.12 24.88
CA LYS A 128 10.07 -20.14 26.35
C LYS A 128 8.92 -19.38 27.02
N VAL A 129 8.66 -18.14 26.59
CA VAL A 129 7.57 -17.33 27.15
C VAL A 129 6.20 -17.98 26.93
N SER A 130 5.96 -18.58 25.76
CA SER A 130 4.72 -19.31 25.46
C SER A 130 4.51 -20.50 26.40
N THR A 131 5.56 -21.27 26.69
CA THR A 131 5.47 -22.39 27.64
C THR A 131 5.21 -21.94 29.07
N GLU A 132 5.81 -20.83 29.49
CA GLU A 132 5.59 -20.26 30.81
C GLU A 132 4.17 -19.71 30.95
N LEU A 133 3.66 -19.02 29.92
CA LEU A 133 2.28 -18.55 29.88
C LEU A 133 1.28 -19.71 29.95
N SER A 134 1.51 -20.81 29.20
CA SER A 134 0.67 -22.01 29.28
C SER A 134 0.63 -22.60 30.69
N THR A 135 1.78 -22.56 31.38
CA THR A 135 1.89 -23.03 32.78
C THR A 135 1.11 -22.12 33.74
N GLN A 136 1.16 -20.80 33.55
CA GLN A 136 0.39 -19.84 34.36
C GLN A 136 -1.11 -19.95 34.12
N ILE A 137 -1.54 -20.16 32.87
CA ILE A 137 -2.97 -20.38 32.55
C ILE A 137 -3.49 -21.62 33.30
N LYS A 138 -2.74 -22.73 33.30
CA LYS A 138 -3.12 -23.95 34.04
C LYS A 138 -3.23 -23.68 35.55
N LYS A 139 -2.30 -22.89 36.12
CA LYS A 139 -2.37 -22.48 37.54
C LYS A 139 -3.60 -21.63 37.83
N SER A 140 -3.92 -20.66 36.96
CA SER A 140 -5.12 -19.81 37.10
C SER A 140 -6.39 -20.64 37.08
N GLN A 141 -6.52 -21.59 36.14
CA GLN A 141 -7.66 -22.50 36.06
C GLN A 141 -7.79 -23.39 37.31
N ALA A 142 -6.67 -23.86 37.87
CA ALA A 142 -6.68 -24.61 39.12
C ALA A 142 -7.18 -23.77 40.30
N LEU A 143 -6.76 -22.51 40.38
CA LEU A 143 -7.20 -21.56 41.41
C LEU A 143 -8.68 -21.21 41.25
N GLU A 144 -9.17 -21.00 40.03
CA GLU A 144 -10.60 -20.77 39.76
C GLU A 144 -11.45 -21.96 40.21
N ASN A 145 -11.03 -23.18 39.88
CA ASN A 145 -11.72 -24.40 40.33
C ASN A 145 -11.72 -24.53 41.86
N GLN A 146 -10.61 -24.18 42.52
CA GLN A 146 -10.53 -24.13 43.97
C GLN A 146 -11.47 -23.07 44.55
N GLN A 147 -11.55 -21.88 43.93
CA GLN A 147 -12.44 -20.80 44.35
C GLN A 147 -13.92 -21.21 44.21
N ILE A 148 -14.29 -21.88 43.11
CA ILE A 148 -15.65 -22.43 42.93
C ILE A 148 -15.98 -23.44 44.03
N SER A 149 -15.03 -24.33 44.36
CA SER A 149 -15.21 -25.32 45.44
C SER A 149 -15.37 -24.64 46.80
N MET A 150 -14.55 -23.63 47.10
CA MET A 150 -14.68 -22.82 48.31
C MET A 150 -16.01 -22.06 48.36
N HIS A 151 -16.48 -21.49 47.25
CA HIS A 151 -17.79 -20.84 47.18
C HIS A 151 -18.92 -21.82 47.45
N ARG A 152 -18.88 -23.03 46.87
CA ARG A 152 -19.86 -24.09 47.16
C ARG A 152 -19.83 -24.51 48.62
N SER A 153 -18.65 -24.65 49.21
CA SER A 153 -18.47 -24.95 50.64
C SER A 153 -19.02 -23.83 51.52
N ARG A 154 -18.72 -22.56 51.18
CA ARG A 154 -19.24 -21.37 51.86
C ARG A 154 -20.76 -21.30 51.75
N ASP A 155 -21.35 -21.58 50.60
CA ASP A 155 -22.80 -21.61 50.43
C ASP A 155 -23.44 -22.74 51.21
N ALA A 156 -22.82 -23.92 51.25
CA ALA A 156 -23.27 -25.02 52.09
C ALA A 156 -23.23 -24.64 53.57
N MET A 157 -22.16 -23.98 54.03
CA MET A 157 -22.03 -23.45 55.38
C MET A 157 -23.04 -22.34 55.65
N ARG A 158 -23.27 -21.42 54.72
CA ARG A 158 -24.30 -20.38 54.82
C ARG A 158 -25.70 -20.98 54.93
N LYS A 159 -26.02 -22.02 54.16
CA LYS A 159 -27.30 -22.74 54.27
C LYS A 159 -27.41 -23.53 55.58
N ARG A 160 -26.32 -24.07 56.11
CA ARG A 160 -26.29 -24.71 57.44
C ARG A 160 -26.47 -23.68 58.56
N TYR A 161 -25.75 -22.57 58.49
CA TYR A 161 -25.88 -21.45 59.40
C TYR A 161 -27.28 -20.84 59.33
N GLY A 162 -27.85 -20.63 58.15
CA GLY A 162 -29.21 -20.15 57.97
C GLY A 162 -30.26 -21.10 58.56
N ARG A 163 -30.06 -22.42 58.46
CA ARG A 163 -30.92 -23.42 59.14
C ARG A 163 -30.74 -23.43 60.65
N ALA A 164 -29.52 -23.26 61.14
CA ALA A 164 -29.24 -23.12 62.58
C ALA A 164 -29.80 -21.82 63.14
N MET A 165 -29.68 -20.71 62.39
CA MET A 165 -30.27 -19.43 62.69
C MET A 165 -31.78 -19.51 62.65
N LEU A 166 -32.42 -20.13 61.65
CA LEU A 166 -33.87 -20.38 61.66
C LEU A 166 -34.32 -21.15 62.90
N LYS A 167 -33.57 -22.17 63.36
CA LYS A 167 -33.86 -22.83 64.64
C LYS A 167 -33.69 -21.88 65.84
N ILE A 168 -32.63 -21.07 65.86
CA ILE A 168 -32.40 -20.05 66.90
C ILE A 168 -33.46 -18.93 66.83
N THR A 169 -33.96 -18.60 65.64
CA THR A 169 -35.01 -17.62 65.38
C THR A 169 -36.37 -18.22 65.72
N GLU A 170 -36.64 -19.50 65.52
CA GLU A 170 -37.82 -20.20 66.07
C GLU A 170 -37.80 -20.18 67.62
N TYR A 171 -36.60 -20.30 68.23
CA TYR A 171 -36.41 -20.11 69.68
C TYR A 171 -36.50 -18.63 70.13
N LYS A 172 -36.12 -17.66 69.27
CA LYS A 172 -36.24 -16.20 69.52
C LYS A 172 -37.58 -15.60 69.07
N GLU A 173 -38.37 -16.26 68.25
CA GLU A 173 -39.74 -15.85 67.89
C GLU A 173 -40.71 -16.16 69.04
N GLN A 174 -40.30 -17.03 69.98
CA GLN A 174 -40.88 -17.12 71.31
C GLN A 174 -40.40 -16.02 72.28
N SER A 175 -39.40 -15.23 71.90
CA SER A 175 -38.85 -14.17 72.75
C SER A 175 -38.11 -13.10 71.94
N SER A 176 -38.83 -12.01 71.66
CA SER A 176 -38.41 -10.69 71.14
C SER A 176 -38.50 -10.43 69.63
N THR A 177 -39.48 -9.58 69.32
CA THR A 177 -39.67 -8.82 68.09
C THR A 177 -38.61 -7.72 68.02
N GLU A 178 -37.55 -7.90 67.22
CA GLU A 178 -36.73 -6.77 66.79
C GLU A 178 -36.66 -6.72 65.27
N VAL A 179 -37.20 -5.61 64.75
CA VAL A 179 -37.24 -5.24 63.34
C VAL A 179 -35.82 -4.88 62.92
N VAL A 180 -35.18 -5.74 62.11
CA VAL A 180 -33.96 -5.38 61.38
C VAL A 180 -34.35 -4.36 60.32
N VAL A 181 -33.95 -3.11 60.52
CA VAL A 181 -34.10 -2.05 59.50
C VAL A 181 -33.16 -2.42 58.34
N PRO A 182 -33.67 -2.65 57.11
CA PRO A 182 -32.81 -2.91 55.96
C PRO A 182 -31.88 -1.73 55.72
N ASP A 183 -30.62 -2.00 55.36
CA ASP A 183 -29.71 -0.94 54.92
C ASP A 183 -30.36 -0.20 53.73
N GLN A 184 -30.69 1.07 53.92
CA GLN A 184 -31.29 1.92 52.89
C GLN A 184 -30.19 2.62 52.09
N TYR A 185 -30.26 2.51 50.76
CA TYR A 185 -29.34 3.21 49.86
C TYR A 185 -30.10 4.24 49.00
N PRO A 186 -29.97 5.55 49.30
CA PRO A 186 -30.62 6.57 48.50
C PRO A 186 -29.88 6.83 47.19
N LEU A 187 -30.60 6.79 46.07
CA LEU A 187 -30.04 7.08 44.74
C LEU A 187 -29.75 8.56 44.51
N LYS A 188 -30.41 9.43 45.28
CA LYS A 188 -30.31 10.89 45.21
C LYS A 188 -29.82 11.43 46.55
N ASN A 189 -29.24 12.62 46.55
CA ASN A 189 -28.98 13.35 47.79
C ASN A 189 -30.29 13.96 48.34
N SER A 190 -30.22 14.57 49.52
CA SER A 190 -31.35 15.21 50.20
C SER A 190 -32.05 16.33 49.40
N ILE A 191 -31.40 16.83 48.34
CA ILE A 191 -31.90 17.89 47.45
C ILE A 191 -32.45 17.29 46.13
N GLY A 192 -32.48 15.96 46.00
CA GLY A 192 -33.01 15.26 44.83
C GLY A 192 -32.04 15.12 43.65
N ILE A 193 -30.76 15.47 43.83
CA ILE A 193 -29.72 15.33 42.80
C ILE A 193 -29.18 13.90 42.81
N ILE A 194 -29.11 13.26 41.64
CA ILE A 194 -28.53 11.91 41.50
C ILE A 194 -27.05 11.95 41.89
N LYS A 195 -26.65 11.08 42.83
CA LYS A 195 -25.30 11.05 43.37
C LYS A 195 -24.24 10.72 42.31
N PRO A 196 -23.01 11.27 42.37
CA PRO A 196 -21.97 11.01 41.38
C PRO A 196 -21.67 9.53 41.15
N GLU A 197 -21.63 8.73 42.22
CA GLU A 197 -21.35 7.30 42.18
C GLU A 197 -22.48 6.53 41.48
N VAL A 198 -23.72 6.99 41.67
CA VAL A 198 -24.90 6.43 41.00
C VAL A 198 -24.90 6.79 39.51
N ARG A 199 -24.48 8.01 39.15
CA ARG A 199 -24.29 8.39 37.73
C ARG A 199 -23.23 7.53 37.07
N ASP A 200 -22.13 7.25 37.76
CA ASP A 200 -21.07 6.38 37.25
C ASP A 200 -21.55 4.94 37.06
N MET A 201 -22.27 4.38 38.05
CA MET A 201 -22.90 3.07 37.97
C MET A 201 -23.85 2.97 36.77
N LEU A 202 -24.71 3.97 36.56
CA LEU A 202 -25.64 4.01 35.43
C LEU A 202 -24.93 4.02 34.07
N ARG A 203 -23.80 4.74 33.94
CA ARG A 203 -22.99 4.71 32.70
C ARG A 203 -22.42 3.33 32.45
N LYS A 204 -21.86 2.70 33.48
CA LYS A 204 -21.30 1.34 33.40
C LYS A 204 -22.38 0.33 32.99
N LEU A 205 -23.55 0.36 33.62
CA LEU A 205 -24.68 -0.50 33.23
C LEU A 205 -25.07 -0.32 31.76
N ALA A 206 -25.15 0.93 31.29
CA ALA A 206 -25.45 1.19 29.88
C ALA A 206 -24.35 0.66 28.94
N CYS A 207 -23.07 0.75 29.33
CA CYS A 207 -21.95 0.17 28.58
C CYS A 207 -21.98 -1.36 28.53
N GLU A 208 -22.49 -2.02 29.57
CA GLU A 208 -22.75 -3.47 29.60
C GLU A 208 -24.02 -3.88 28.84
N GLY A 209 -24.68 -2.94 28.15
CA GLY A 209 -25.85 -3.21 27.30
C GLY A 209 -27.19 -3.13 28.02
N VAL A 210 -27.26 -2.61 29.25
CA VAL A 210 -28.53 -2.40 29.94
C VAL A 210 -29.27 -1.23 29.31
N ALA A 211 -30.49 -1.50 28.82
CA ALA A 211 -31.36 -0.49 28.23
C ALA A 211 -31.70 0.62 29.25
N THR A 212 -31.81 1.86 28.79
CA THR A 212 -31.98 3.02 29.69
C THR A 212 -33.26 2.96 30.52
N GLU A 213 -34.29 2.28 30.01
CA GLU A 213 -35.59 2.06 30.66
C GLU A 213 -35.52 1.00 31.75
N ARG A 214 -34.54 0.09 31.66
CA ARG A 214 -34.37 -1.07 32.55
C ARG A 214 -33.31 -0.85 33.61
N ALA A 215 -32.52 0.22 33.50
CA ALA A 215 -31.40 0.49 34.40
C ALA A 215 -31.81 0.53 35.88
N SER A 216 -32.93 1.19 36.21
CA SER A 216 -33.43 1.23 37.59
C SER A 216 -33.90 -0.13 38.09
N GLU A 217 -34.61 -0.91 37.25
CA GLU A 217 -35.07 -2.25 37.60
C GLU A 217 -33.91 -3.22 37.83
N VAL A 218 -32.83 -3.11 37.04
CA VAL A 218 -31.61 -3.89 37.27
C VAL A 218 -30.97 -3.54 38.61
N ILE A 219 -30.95 -2.26 38.98
CA ILE A 219 -30.45 -1.81 40.30
C ILE A 219 -31.31 -2.42 41.41
N ASP A 220 -32.64 -2.39 41.27
CA ASP A 220 -33.57 -2.93 42.27
C ASP A 220 -33.39 -4.45 42.43
N ILE A 221 -33.28 -5.20 41.34
CA ILE A 221 -33.05 -6.66 41.35
C ILE A 221 -31.73 -7.01 42.08
N VAL A 222 -30.66 -6.28 41.78
CA VAL A 222 -29.34 -6.52 42.40
C VAL A 222 -29.38 -6.15 43.89
N ALA A 223 -30.05 -5.06 44.25
CA ALA A 223 -30.17 -4.60 45.63
C ALA A 223 -31.03 -5.56 46.48
N GLU A 224 -32.13 -6.07 45.94
CA GLU A 224 -32.96 -7.09 46.56
C GLU A 224 -32.15 -8.35 46.89
N GLY A 225 -31.34 -8.82 45.93
CA GLY A 225 -30.44 -9.97 46.14
C GLY A 225 -29.37 -9.76 47.23
N LEU A 226 -29.05 -8.50 47.54
CA LEU A 226 -28.10 -8.10 48.58
C LEU A 226 -28.79 -7.74 49.91
N GLY A 227 -30.13 -7.72 49.98
CA GLY A 227 -30.88 -7.29 51.16
C GLY A 227 -30.83 -5.78 51.42
N ILE A 228 -30.54 -4.98 50.38
CA ILE A 228 -30.46 -3.51 50.45
C ILE A 228 -31.76 -2.93 49.91
N TYR A 229 -32.35 -1.97 50.64
CA TYR A 229 -33.53 -1.25 50.17
C TYR A 229 -33.10 0.00 49.40
N ILE A 230 -33.53 0.14 48.14
CA ILE A 230 -33.22 1.32 47.32
C ILE A 230 -34.24 2.41 47.59
N GLU A 231 -33.77 3.59 48.00
CA GLU A 231 -34.63 4.76 48.17
C GLU A 231 -34.63 5.62 46.90
N GLY A 232 -35.82 5.70 46.30
CA GLY A 232 -36.11 6.51 45.12
C GLY A 232 -35.87 5.78 43.79
N THR A 233 -36.16 6.46 42.68
CA THR A 233 -36.03 5.91 41.32
C THR A 233 -35.36 6.90 40.38
N ILE A 234 -34.76 6.37 39.30
CA ILE A 234 -34.17 7.16 38.23
C ILE A 234 -34.93 6.92 36.94
N SER A 235 -35.36 7.99 36.29
CA SER A 235 -36.09 7.89 35.02
C SER A 235 -35.14 7.58 33.86
N ALA A 236 -35.64 6.85 32.86
CA ALA A 236 -34.90 6.58 31.61
C ALA A 236 -34.33 7.86 30.98
N ARG A 237 -35.11 8.95 31.00
CA ARG A 237 -34.66 10.29 30.55
C ARG A 237 -33.42 10.78 31.29
N SER A 238 -33.33 10.55 32.60
CA SER A 238 -32.17 10.96 33.39
C SER A 238 -30.94 10.11 33.05
N VAL A 239 -31.12 8.80 32.87
CA VAL A 239 -30.06 7.89 32.40
C VAL A 239 -29.54 8.33 31.02
N ALA A 240 -30.44 8.63 30.08
CA ALA A 240 -30.06 9.12 28.76
C ALA A 240 -29.28 10.45 28.80
N ARG A 241 -29.67 11.39 29.68
CA ARG A 241 -28.93 12.64 29.90
C ARG A 241 -27.54 12.39 30.48
N ILE A 242 -27.42 11.49 31.45
CA ILE A 242 -26.13 11.08 32.03
C ILE A 242 -25.20 10.53 30.94
N MET A 243 -25.74 9.70 30.03
CA MET A 243 -24.97 9.19 28.88
C MET A 243 -24.56 10.31 27.91
N PHE A 244 -25.46 11.25 27.64
CA PHE A 244 -25.16 12.38 26.76
C PHE A 244 -24.07 13.29 27.33
N GLU A 245 -24.07 13.55 28.64
CA GLU A 245 -22.99 14.27 29.31
C GLU A 245 -21.64 13.54 29.18
N GLY A 246 -21.66 12.20 29.24
CA GLY A 246 -20.48 11.37 28.95
C GLY A 246 -19.95 11.59 27.53
N LEU A 247 -20.83 11.66 26.53
CA LEU A 247 -20.45 11.97 25.14
C LEU A 247 -19.81 13.36 25.01
N ILE A 248 -20.37 14.38 25.65
CA ILE A 248 -19.80 15.74 25.66
C ILE A 248 -18.39 15.72 26.27
N THR A 249 -18.24 15.05 27.41
CA THR A 249 -16.95 14.88 28.09
C THR A 249 -15.93 14.19 27.19
N ALA A 250 -16.33 13.10 26.51
CA ALA A 250 -15.46 12.36 25.59
C ALA A 250 -15.00 13.24 24.41
N ARG A 251 -15.89 14.05 23.83
CA ARG A 251 -15.53 15.00 22.75
C ARG A 251 -14.54 16.07 23.22
N MET A 252 -14.75 16.63 24.41
CA MET A 252 -13.82 17.58 25.00
C MET A 252 -12.45 16.95 25.24
N GLN A 253 -12.43 15.73 25.77
CA GLN A 253 -11.21 14.97 26.01
C GLN A 253 -10.44 14.72 24.70
N ILE A 254 -11.12 14.25 23.65
CA ILE A 254 -10.50 14.02 22.35
C ILE A 254 -9.89 15.31 21.81
N ALA A 255 -10.60 16.44 21.84
CA ALA A 255 -10.07 17.71 21.36
C ALA A 255 -8.84 18.18 22.16
N HIS A 256 -8.88 18.02 23.49
CA HIS A 256 -7.75 18.35 24.37
C HIS A 256 -6.52 17.48 24.09
N GLU A 257 -6.71 16.19 23.88
CA GLU A 257 -5.66 15.23 23.54
C GLU A 257 -5.10 15.49 22.14
N LEU A 258 -5.95 15.75 21.15
CA LEU A 258 -5.55 16.14 19.79
C LEU A 258 -4.72 17.43 19.81
N MET A 259 -5.01 18.38 20.71
CA MET A 259 -4.23 19.62 20.86
C MET A 259 -2.81 19.34 21.33
N GLN A 260 -2.61 18.37 22.23
CA GLN A 260 -1.30 18.04 22.77
C GLN A 260 -0.55 16.97 21.96
N ALA A 261 -1.26 16.24 21.10
CA ALA A 261 -0.70 15.10 20.40
C ALA A 261 0.56 15.43 19.58
N LYS A 262 1.57 14.58 19.71
CA LYS A 262 2.76 14.58 18.85
C LYS A 262 2.42 14.03 17.47
N SER A 263 1.63 12.96 17.43
CA SER A 263 1.18 12.31 16.20
C SER A 263 -0.14 11.60 16.42
N ILE A 264 -0.91 11.45 15.33
CA ILE A 264 -2.14 10.69 15.32
C ILE A 264 -2.14 9.71 14.14
N THR A 265 -2.76 8.56 14.35
CA THR A 265 -3.11 7.60 13.30
C THR A 265 -4.61 7.34 13.36
N ILE A 266 -5.32 7.51 12.25
CA ILE A 266 -6.76 7.27 12.19
C ILE A 266 -7.06 5.90 11.62
N CYS A 267 -8.16 5.30 12.06
CA CYS A 267 -8.71 4.09 11.47
C CYS A 267 -10.22 4.20 11.37
N GLY A 268 -10.76 3.68 10.27
CA GLY A 268 -12.20 3.66 10.06
C GLY A 268 -12.63 2.38 9.35
N ASP A 269 -13.85 1.97 9.63
CA ASP A 269 -14.52 0.86 8.95
C ASP A 269 -15.97 1.22 8.66
N GLY A 270 -16.48 0.71 7.54
CA GLY A 270 -17.80 1.05 7.00
C GLY A 270 -18.63 -0.19 6.74
N THR A 271 -19.91 -0.17 7.10
CA THR A 271 -20.85 -1.25 6.76
C THR A 271 -22.23 -0.71 6.40
N SER A 272 -22.99 -1.49 5.64
CA SER A 272 -24.37 -1.15 5.29
C SER A 272 -25.35 -2.02 6.07
N ILE A 273 -26.29 -1.39 6.79
CA ILE A 273 -27.39 -2.08 7.47
C ILE A 273 -28.69 -1.58 6.87
N LYS A 274 -29.48 -2.47 6.26
CA LYS A 274 -30.77 -2.14 5.61
C LYS A 274 -30.68 -0.94 4.65
N HIS A 275 -29.71 -0.98 3.73
CA HIS A 275 -29.42 0.09 2.76
C HIS A 275 -29.02 1.45 3.36
N GLN A 276 -28.67 1.51 4.65
CA GLN A 276 -28.09 2.69 5.28
C GLN A 276 -26.62 2.45 5.58
N GLN A 277 -25.78 3.41 5.24
CA GLN A 277 -24.35 3.32 5.48
C GLN A 277 -24.00 3.80 6.88
N PHE A 278 -23.14 3.05 7.57
CA PHE A 278 -22.59 3.38 8.87
C PHE A 278 -21.07 3.33 8.80
N GLU A 279 -20.43 4.26 9.50
CA GLU A 279 -18.97 4.38 9.58
C GLU A 279 -18.55 4.49 11.03
N ALA A 280 -17.73 3.55 11.47
CA ALA A 280 -17.01 3.62 12.73
C ALA A 280 -15.70 4.38 12.51
N LYS A 281 -15.38 5.32 13.40
CA LYS A 281 -14.17 6.13 13.33
C LYS A 281 -13.41 6.06 14.64
N SER A 282 -12.10 5.87 14.59
CA SER A 282 -11.23 5.85 15.78
C SER A 282 -9.84 6.40 15.46
N ALA A 283 -9.13 6.87 16.49
CA ALA A 283 -7.76 7.35 16.37
C ALA A 283 -6.88 6.82 17.49
N TYR A 284 -5.62 6.59 17.15
CA TYR A 284 -4.52 6.38 18.07
C TYR A 284 -3.76 7.69 18.21
N ILE A 285 -3.69 8.22 19.43
CA ILE A 285 -3.17 9.55 19.74
C ILE A 285 -1.91 9.39 20.59
N GLN A 286 -0.77 9.84 20.06
CA GLN A 286 0.48 9.87 20.80
C GLN A 286 0.58 11.16 21.60
N LEU A 287 0.49 11.06 22.93
CA LEU A 287 0.66 12.20 23.83
C LEU A 287 2.15 12.42 24.18
N PRO A 288 2.57 13.65 24.49
CA PRO A 288 3.92 13.94 24.96
C PRO A 288 4.14 13.32 26.36
N VAL A 289 5.37 12.85 26.63
CA VAL A 289 5.75 12.30 27.93
C VAL A 289 5.72 13.41 28.97
N GLN A 290 4.94 13.25 30.04
CA GLN A 290 5.06 14.11 31.21
C GLN A 290 6.23 13.61 32.07
N GLU A 291 7.26 14.45 32.24
CA GLU A 291 8.49 14.13 33.00
C GLU A 291 8.26 13.90 34.51
N THR A 292 7.03 14.01 35.01
CA THR A 292 6.71 13.98 36.44
C THR A 292 6.59 12.56 37.02
N SER A 293 6.57 11.52 36.21
CA SER A 293 6.44 10.12 36.67
C SER A 293 7.80 9.42 36.71
N LYS A 294 8.64 9.75 37.70
CA LYS A 294 9.94 9.10 37.97
C LYS A 294 9.87 7.64 38.45
N SER A 295 8.78 6.93 38.18
CA SER A 295 8.70 5.50 38.44
C SER A 295 7.91 4.87 37.31
N TYR A 296 8.62 4.32 36.33
CA TYR A 296 8.47 2.97 35.80
C TYR A 296 9.39 2.88 34.58
N GLN A 297 10.39 2.01 34.67
CA GLN A 297 11.17 1.59 33.52
C GLN A 297 10.24 0.82 32.56
N SER A 298 9.80 1.45 31.47
CA SER A 298 9.58 0.81 30.17
C SER A 298 9.39 1.88 29.10
N ASP A 299 10.20 1.81 28.05
CA ASP A 299 10.21 2.68 26.86
C ASP A 299 8.95 2.60 25.96
N ASP A 300 7.82 2.09 26.45
CA ASP A 300 6.59 1.96 25.66
C ASP A 300 5.58 3.06 26.02
N ILE A 301 5.73 4.22 25.39
CA ILE A 301 4.65 5.22 25.38
C ILE A 301 3.54 4.68 24.47
N VAL A 302 2.62 3.91 25.04
CA VAL A 302 1.49 3.33 24.30
C VAL A 302 0.55 4.45 23.82
N PRO A 303 0.29 4.58 22.50
CA PRO A 303 -0.67 5.54 21.99
C PRO A 303 -2.06 5.32 22.62
N VAL A 304 -2.74 6.42 22.91
CA VAL A 304 -4.08 6.39 23.48
C VAL A 304 -5.11 6.15 22.38
N HIS A 305 -5.93 5.12 22.52
CA HIS A 305 -7.02 4.84 21.59
C HIS A 305 -8.30 5.62 21.95
N ARG A 306 -8.90 6.28 20.96
CA ARG A 306 -10.16 7.03 21.08
C ARG A 306 -11.11 6.70 19.94
N THR A 307 -12.36 6.43 20.28
CA THR A 307 -13.43 6.28 19.29
C THR A 307 -14.18 7.60 19.11
N PHE A 308 -14.51 7.92 17.86
CA PHE A 308 -15.42 9.02 17.49
C PHE A 308 -16.87 8.53 17.37
N GLY A 309 -17.11 7.25 17.68
CA GLY A 309 -18.39 6.57 17.58
C GLY A 309 -18.69 6.05 16.18
N VAL A 310 -19.94 5.59 16.02
CA VAL A 310 -20.50 5.12 14.75
C VAL A 310 -21.47 6.16 14.23
N GLN A 311 -21.27 6.59 12.99
CA GLN A 311 -22.06 7.64 12.37
C GLN A 311 -22.71 7.13 11.09
N ARG A 312 -23.93 7.58 10.82
CA ARG A 312 -24.59 7.29 9.54
C ARG A 312 -23.96 8.17 8.45
N ALA A 313 -23.50 7.55 7.38
CA ALA A 313 -22.97 8.25 6.21
C ALA A 313 -24.04 8.33 5.10
N PRO A 314 -24.13 9.44 4.35
CA PRO A 314 -25.05 9.54 3.23
C PRO A 314 -24.70 8.60 2.07
N THR A 315 -23.40 8.43 1.78
CA THR A 315 -22.86 7.57 0.71
C THR A 315 -21.48 7.04 1.11
N HIS A 316 -21.00 6.00 0.42
CA HIS A 316 -19.67 5.42 0.60
C HIS A 316 -18.59 6.04 -0.32
N THR A 317 -18.78 7.29 -0.74
CA THR A 317 -17.78 7.95 -1.60
C THR A 317 -16.59 8.39 -0.77
N ALA A 318 -15.40 8.45 -1.39
CA ALA A 318 -14.20 8.95 -0.72
C ALA A 318 -14.37 10.38 -0.17
N LYS A 319 -15.12 11.23 -0.88
CA LYS A 319 -15.41 12.61 -0.48
C LYS A 319 -16.38 12.67 0.72
N GLN A 320 -17.52 11.97 0.61
CA GLN A 320 -18.19 11.27 1.72
C GLN A 320 -17.46 11.19 3.06
N GLN A 321 -16.47 10.31 3.01
CA GLN A 321 -15.73 9.83 4.15
C GLN A 321 -14.76 10.88 4.69
N LEU A 322 -14.09 11.63 3.79
CA LEU A 322 -13.25 12.75 4.21
C LEU A 322 -14.07 13.77 4.99
N ASP A 323 -15.20 14.22 4.43
CA ASP A 323 -16.04 15.23 5.06
C ASP A 323 -16.59 14.70 6.40
N GLY A 324 -16.93 13.41 6.49
CA GLY A 324 -17.29 12.74 7.74
C GLY A 324 -16.16 12.75 8.79
N TRP A 325 -14.90 12.57 8.39
CA TRP A 325 -13.75 12.70 9.30
C TRP A 325 -13.56 14.14 9.79
N LEU A 326 -13.62 15.11 8.88
CA LEU A 326 -13.46 16.53 9.21
C LEU A 326 -14.58 16.99 10.16
N GLN A 327 -15.83 16.59 9.90
CA GLN A 327 -16.96 16.88 10.79
C GLN A 327 -16.79 16.23 12.18
N ALA A 328 -16.21 15.03 12.26
CA ALA A 328 -15.95 14.38 13.55
C ALA A 328 -14.91 15.15 14.37
N PHE A 329 -13.86 15.65 13.73
CA PHE A 329 -12.88 16.53 14.39
C PHE A 329 -13.48 17.88 14.77
N ASP A 330 -14.23 18.52 13.87
CA ASP A 330 -14.87 19.82 14.12
C ASP A 330 -15.85 19.72 15.28
N ALA A 331 -16.67 18.66 15.34
CA ALA A 331 -17.61 18.44 16.44
C ALA A 331 -16.90 18.32 17.80
N CYS A 332 -15.69 17.75 17.84
CA CYS A 332 -14.89 17.69 19.06
C CYS A 332 -14.32 19.07 19.41
N CYS A 333 -13.73 19.76 18.42
CA CYS A 333 -13.12 21.07 18.59
C CYS A 333 -14.14 22.14 19.01
N GLU A 334 -15.34 22.13 18.40
CA GLU A 334 -16.43 23.07 18.70
C GLU A 334 -16.94 22.90 20.13
N VAL A 335 -17.19 21.66 20.56
CA VAL A 335 -17.61 21.36 21.93
C VAL A 335 -16.55 21.83 22.94
N PHE A 336 -15.28 21.55 22.67
CA PHE A 336 -14.19 22.01 23.53
C PHE A 336 -14.09 23.54 23.57
N SER A 337 -14.14 24.21 22.42
CA SER A 337 -14.00 25.67 22.32
C SER A 337 -15.13 26.43 23.04
N ARG A 338 -16.32 25.82 23.13
CA ARG A 338 -17.45 26.37 23.91
C ARG A 338 -17.34 26.14 25.42
N SER A 339 -16.45 25.25 25.86
CA SER A 339 -16.26 24.96 27.28
C SER A 339 -15.41 26.04 27.97
N PRO A 340 -15.59 26.28 29.28
CA PRO A 340 -14.78 27.25 30.02
C PRO A 340 -13.27 27.00 29.91
N ILE A 341 -12.84 25.73 29.84
CA ILE A 341 -11.43 25.35 29.72
C ILE A 341 -10.88 25.55 28.30
N GLY A 342 -11.74 25.57 27.29
CA GLY A 342 -11.34 25.68 25.89
C GLY A 342 -11.47 27.08 25.30
N GLN A 343 -12.21 27.99 25.92
CA GLN A 343 -12.36 29.39 25.46
C GLN A 343 -11.03 30.12 25.16
N PRO A 344 -9.94 29.94 25.95
CA PRO A 344 -8.66 30.56 25.64
C PRO A 344 -7.95 29.96 24.42
N SER A 345 -8.35 28.75 24.00
CA SER A 345 -7.66 27.97 22.97
C SER A 345 -8.37 28.10 21.62
N ARG A 346 -7.66 28.53 20.57
CA ARG A 346 -8.17 28.51 19.19
C ARG A 346 -7.96 27.14 18.57
N ILE A 347 -8.86 26.19 18.86
CA ILE A 347 -8.77 24.82 18.31
C ILE A 347 -9.62 24.71 17.03
N SER A 348 -9.04 24.10 16.00
CA SER A 348 -9.76 23.74 14.78
C SER A 348 -9.24 22.43 14.19
N THR A 349 -10.02 21.84 13.29
CA THR A 349 -9.62 20.62 12.57
C THR A 349 -8.34 20.80 11.76
N LYS A 350 -7.98 22.02 11.33
CA LYS A 350 -6.71 22.29 10.66
C LYS A 350 -5.48 21.98 11.53
N MET A 351 -5.60 22.04 12.86
CA MET A 351 -4.51 21.69 13.78
C MET A 351 -4.23 20.18 13.80
N VAL A 352 -5.16 19.37 13.32
CA VAL A 352 -5.04 17.90 13.27
C VAL A 352 -4.17 17.48 12.08
N ALA A 353 -4.24 18.20 10.96
CA ALA A 353 -3.50 17.91 9.73
C ALA A 353 -1.99 17.67 9.93
N PRO A 354 -1.20 18.56 10.58
CA PRO A 354 0.24 18.33 10.75
C PRO A 354 0.55 17.12 11.64
N LYS A 355 -0.37 16.75 12.54
CA LYS A 355 -0.22 15.63 13.48
C LYS A 355 -0.64 14.31 12.86
N LEU A 356 -1.42 14.32 11.79
CA LEU A 356 -1.83 13.11 11.09
C LEU A 356 -0.62 12.47 10.40
N ARG A 357 -0.23 11.28 10.88
CA ARG A 357 0.92 10.52 10.39
C ARG A 357 0.54 9.15 9.82
N GLY A 358 -0.66 8.66 10.09
CA GLY A 358 -1.09 7.36 9.61
C GLY A 358 -2.59 7.24 9.36
N MET A 359 -2.95 6.34 8.45
CA MET A 359 -4.31 5.90 8.18
C MET A 359 -4.36 4.38 8.00
N LEU A 360 -5.32 3.74 8.67
CA LEU A 360 -5.65 2.32 8.52
C LEU A 360 -7.06 2.18 7.95
N THR A 361 -7.17 1.64 6.75
CA THR A 361 -8.44 1.34 6.07
C THR A 361 -8.35 0.04 5.28
N ASP A 362 -9.44 -0.41 4.67
CA ASP A 362 -9.36 -1.49 3.69
C ASP A 362 -8.69 -1.04 2.37
N HIS A 363 -8.56 -1.96 1.42
CA HIS A 363 -7.90 -1.70 0.12
C HIS A 363 -8.86 -1.28 -1.00
N ALA A 364 -10.13 -0.97 -0.69
CA ALA A 364 -11.11 -0.60 -1.70
C ALA A 364 -10.71 0.71 -2.43
N SER A 365 -11.20 0.88 -3.66
CA SER A 365 -10.79 1.99 -4.53
C SER A 365 -11.15 3.35 -3.95
N ASP A 366 -12.30 3.43 -3.29
CA ASP A 366 -12.76 4.60 -2.55
C ASP A 366 -11.88 4.87 -1.32
N GLN A 367 -11.39 3.85 -0.62
CA GLN A 367 -10.45 4.03 0.50
C GLN A 367 -9.07 4.56 0.04
N LYS A 368 -8.58 4.10 -1.12
CA LYS A 368 -7.38 4.67 -1.74
C LYS A 368 -7.59 6.13 -2.14
N ARG A 369 -8.75 6.44 -2.74
CA ARG A 369 -9.10 7.81 -3.08
C ARG A 369 -9.27 8.69 -1.83
N LEU A 370 -9.79 8.14 -0.73
CA LEU A 370 -9.88 8.83 0.55
C LEU A 370 -8.51 9.17 1.10
N TYR A 371 -7.55 8.24 1.02
CA TYR A 371 -6.16 8.49 1.40
C TYR A 371 -5.55 9.65 0.59
N GLU A 372 -5.70 9.66 -0.73
CA GLU A 372 -5.24 10.77 -1.58
C GLU A 372 -5.85 12.11 -1.18
N LEU A 373 -7.16 12.12 -0.91
CA LEU A 373 -7.88 13.32 -0.48
C LEU A 373 -7.43 13.81 0.91
N LEU A 374 -7.10 12.89 1.82
CA LEU A 374 -6.54 13.21 3.13
C LEU A 374 -5.12 13.77 3.03
N GLU A 375 -4.29 13.21 2.16
CA GLU A 375 -2.95 13.73 1.87
C GLU A 375 -3.01 15.15 1.29
N GLU A 376 -3.91 15.38 0.32
CA GLU A 376 -4.14 16.71 -0.26
C GLU A 376 -4.64 17.69 0.80
N TRP A 377 -5.60 17.27 1.64
CA TRP A 377 -6.08 18.09 2.76
C TRP A 377 -4.98 18.45 3.75
N LYS A 378 -4.16 17.46 4.14
CA LYS A 378 -3.02 17.66 5.04
C LYS A 378 -2.03 18.69 4.49
N ARG A 379 -1.64 18.53 3.22
CA ARG A 379 -0.73 19.47 2.53
C ARG A 379 -1.33 20.87 2.49
N ARG A 380 -2.59 20.99 2.08
CA ARG A 380 -3.30 22.28 1.99
C ARG A 380 -3.30 23.00 3.33
N CYS A 381 -3.61 22.31 4.43
CA CYS A 381 -3.60 22.92 5.77
C CYS A 381 -2.22 23.45 6.19
N ASP A 382 -1.13 22.73 5.89
CA ASP A 382 0.23 23.23 6.18
C ASP A 382 0.57 24.45 5.31
N ARG A 383 0.30 24.42 4.00
CA ARG A 383 0.56 25.55 3.11
C ARG A 383 -0.24 26.79 3.48
N GLU A 384 -1.52 26.62 3.80
CA GLU A 384 -2.37 27.71 4.28
C GLU A 384 -1.81 28.34 5.57
N ALA A 385 -1.35 27.52 6.53
CA ALA A 385 -0.76 28.02 7.77
C ALA A 385 0.50 28.86 7.51
N ARG A 386 1.39 28.39 6.63
CA ARG A 386 2.60 29.12 6.21
C ARG A 386 2.26 30.43 5.51
N ALA A 387 1.29 30.38 4.60
CA ALA A 387 0.84 31.56 3.88
C ALA A 387 0.28 32.62 4.82
N VAL A 388 -0.56 32.22 5.78
CA VAL A 388 -1.11 33.14 6.80
C VAL A 388 0.00 33.75 7.65
N SER A 389 0.97 32.95 8.10
CA SER A 389 2.13 33.47 8.84
C SER A 389 2.92 34.46 8.01
N LYS A 390 3.18 34.17 6.73
CA LYS A 390 3.96 35.05 5.88
C LYS A 390 3.24 36.34 5.54
N LEU A 391 1.96 36.24 5.19
CA LEU A 391 1.11 37.40 4.92
C LEU A 391 1.01 38.33 6.14
N ALA A 392 0.99 37.80 7.36
CA ALA A 392 0.97 38.61 8.58
C ALA A 392 2.25 39.44 8.79
N GLU A 393 3.38 39.02 8.23
CA GLU A 393 4.65 39.78 8.25
C GLU A 393 4.72 40.86 7.17
N MET A 394 3.94 40.72 6.09
CA MET A 394 3.97 41.62 4.94
C MET A 394 3.20 42.91 5.21
N SER A 395 3.67 44.00 4.64
CA SER A 395 2.93 45.26 4.64
C SER A 395 1.64 45.14 3.82
N VAL A 396 0.63 45.97 4.15
CA VAL A 396 -0.64 46.01 3.41
C VAL A 396 -0.41 46.33 1.93
N GLU A 397 0.56 47.19 1.61
CA GLU A 397 0.88 47.56 0.23
C GLU A 397 1.46 46.38 -0.57
N GLU A 398 2.34 45.59 0.04
CA GLU A 398 2.87 44.38 -0.60
C GLU A 398 1.78 43.33 -0.82
N GLN A 399 0.90 43.12 0.17
CA GLN A 399 -0.24 42.20 0.05
C GLN A 399 -1.17 42.61 -1.09
N LEU A 400 -1.50 43.91 -1.19
CA LEU A 400 -2.35 44.44 -2.26
C LEU A 400 -1.69 44.29 -3.63
N ASN A 401 -0.40 44.60 -3.75
CA ASN A 401 0.34 44.47 -5.00
C ASN A 401 0.40 43.01 -5.49
N MET A 402 0.60 42.05 -4.58
CA MET A 402 0.56 40.63 -4.93
C MET A 402 -0.84 40.18 -5.32
N LEU A 403 -1.86 40.56 -4.53
CA LEU A 403 -3.25 40.21 -4.83
C LEU A 403 -3.70 40.73 -6.19
N LEU A 404 -3.33 41.96 -6.56
CA LEU A 404 -3.66 42.55 -7.86
C LEU A 404 -3.13 41.70 -9.02
N ARG A 405 -1.90 41.18 -8.93
CA ARG A 405 -1.34 40.29 -9.96
C ARG A 405 -2.13 38.99 -10.11
N HIS A 406 -2.57 38.41 -8.99
CA HIS A 406 -3.41 37.21 -9.02
C HIS A 406 -4.82 37.50 -9.53
N LEU A 407 -5.37 38.67 -9.18
CA LEU A 407 -6.67 39.11 -9.66
C LEU A 407 -6.64 39.38 -11.17
N ASP A 408 -5.59 40.01 -11.70
CA ASP A 408 -5.40 40.22 -13.14
C ASP A 408 -5.39 38.89 -13.90
N ASN A 409 -4.74 37.87 -13.34
CA ASN A 409 -4.75 36.51 -13.90
C ASN A 409 -6.14 35.86 -13.80
N ALA A 410 -6.82 35.96 -12.66
CA ALA A 410 -8.15 35.37 -12.45
C ALA A 410 -9.24 36.03 -13.33
N VAL A 411 -9.07 37.32 -13.63
CA VAL A 411 -9.97 38.12 -14.46
C VAL A 411 -9.62 38.03 -15.95
N SER A 412 -8.49 37.41 -16.30
CA SER A 412 -8.07 37.20 -17.68
C SER A 412 -9.16 36.49 -18.50
N GLY A 413 -9.66 37.15 -19.53
CA GLY A 413 -10.77 36.66 -20.36
C GLY A 413 -12.15 37.25 -20.02
N VAL A 414 -12.30 38.00 -18.94
CA VAL A 414 -13.53 38.75 -18.60
C VAL A 414 -13.42 40.19 -19.10
N LYS A 415 -14.25 40.56 -20.10
CA LYS A 415 -14.20 41.88 -20.75
C LYS A 415 -14.35 43.08 -19.81
N ASN A 416 -15.15 42.95 -18.74
CA ASN A 416 -15.32 44.01 -17.75
C ASN A 416 -15.77 43.45 -16.39
N TRP A 417 -14.81 43.02 -15.57
CA TRP A 417 -15.12 42.38 -14.28
C TRP A 417 -15.89 43.28 -13.32
N ARG A 418 -15.70 44.61 -13.40
CA ARG A 418 -16.43 45.60 -12.59
C ARG A 418 -17.92 45.66 -12.91
N SER A 419 -18.34 45.12 -14.05
CA SER A 419 -19.77 44.99 -14.42
C SER A 419 -20.40 43.67 -14.00
N LEU A 420 -19.64 42.74 -13.40
CA LEU A 420 -20.19 41.52 -12.82
C LEU A 420 -20.98 41.84 -11.55
N SER A 421 -21.86 40.92 -11.14
CA SER A 421 -22.58 41.06 -9.87
C SER A 421 -21.60 41.05 -8.68
N PRO A 422 -21.96 41.67 -7.54
CA PRO A 422 -21.12 41.70 -6.35
C PRO A 422 -20.68 40.29 -5.89
N GLU A 423 -21.54 39.30 -6.02
CA GLU A 423 -21.27 37.91 -5.65
C GLU A 423 -20.18 37.30 -6.54
N HIS A 424 -20.25 37.52 -7.85
CA HIS A 424 -19.24 37.04 -8.79
C HIS A 424 -17.90 37.75 -8.60
N GLN A 425 -17.92 39.07 -8.35
CA GLN A 425 -16.71 39.81 -8.01
C GLN A 425 -16.05 39.29 -6.73
N SER A 426 -16.87 39.01 -5.71
CA SER A 426 -16.40 38.46 -4.43
C SER A 426 -15.83 37.05 -4.59
N ALA A 427 -16.45 36.20 -5.41
CA ALA A 427 -15.94 34.86 -5.71
C ALA A 427 -14.58 34.92 -6.42
N MET A 428 -14.45 35.76 -7.46
CA MET A 428 -13.17 35.91 -8.17
C MET A 428 -12.07 36.47 -7.27
N MET A 429 -12.40 37.43 -6.40
CA MET A 429 -11.43 37.98 -5.46
C MET A 429 -11.04 36.95 -4.39
N HIS A 430 -11.98 36.12 -3.95
CA HIS A 430 -11.70 34.99 -3.06
C HIS A 430 -10.78 33.96 -3.74
N ASP A 431 -11.02 33.61 -5.01
CA ASP A 431 -10.19 32.67 -5.76
C ASP A 431 -8.77 33.22 -5.99
N ALA A 432 -8.65 34.52 -6.32
CA ALA A 432 -7.35 35.19 -6.43
C ALA A 432 -6.59 35.18 -5.10
N TRP A 433 -7.28 35.44 -3.98
CA TRP A 433 -6.71 35.35 -2.64
C TRP A 433 -6.25 33.93 -2.29
N PHE A 434 -7.06 32.93 -2.62
CA PHE A 434 -6.73 31.53 -2.37
C PHE A 434 -5.52 31.06 -3.22
N ALA A 435 -5.45 31.48 -4.48
CA ALA A 435 -4.31 31.22 -5.35
C ALA A 435 -3.03 31.87 -4.83
N LEU A 436 -3.10 33.12 -4.38
CA LEU A 436 -2.00 33.83 -3.72
C LEU A 436 -1.52 33.08 -2.47
N ALA A 437 -2.45 32.72 -1.58
CA ALA A 437 -2.11 31.99 -0.36
C ALA A 437 -1.48 30.62 -0.67
N THR A 438 -1.99 29.91 -1.68
CA THR A 438 -1.42 28.62 -2.12
C THR A 438 0.02 28.80 -2.62
N GLN A 439 0.28 29.82 -3.43
CA GLN A 439 1.61 30.12 -3.95
C GLN A 439 2.59 30.45 -2.83
N ILE A 440 2.24 31.42 -1.95
CA ILE A 440 3.10 31.81 -0.83
C ILE A 440 3.38 30.61 0.08
N GLY A 441 2.34 29.83 0.40
CA GLY A 441 2.47 28.66 1.24
C GLY A 441 3.45 27.64 0.67
N GLU A 442 3.38 27.38 -0.63
CA GLU A 442 4.29 26.46 -1.32
C GLU A 442 5.71 27.02 -1.39
N GLU A 443 5.88 28.31 -1.68
CA GLU A 443 7.20 28.97 -1.68
C GLU A 443 7.88 28.88 -0.30
N GLU A 444 7.14 29.16 0.78
CA GLU A 444 7.67 29.02 2.15
C GLU A 444 7.97 27.56 2.53
N PHE A 445 7.22 26.59 2.00
CA PHE A 445 7.52 25.19 2.19
C PHE A 445 8.80 24.76 1.46
N GLN A 446 8.99 25.21 0.22
CA GLN A 446 10.16 24.86 -0.59
C GLN A 446 11.48 25.40 -0.03
N LYS A 447 11.43 26.42 0.83
CA LYS A 447 12.60 26.92 1.57
C LYS A 447 13.10 25.96 2.65
N LEU A 448 12.29 24.99 3.06
CA LEU A 448 12.69 23.98 4.06
C LEU A 448 13.66 22.98 3.45
N ASN A 449 14.47 22.36 4.30
CA ASN A 449 15.32 21.25 3.85
C ASN A 449 14.47 20.02 3.45
N PRO A 450 14.99 19.14 2.56
CA PRO A 450 14.23 18.00 2.06
C PRO A 450 13.73 17.01 3.14
N GLU A 451 14.48 16.85 4.24
CA GLU A 451 14.11 15.96 5.34
C GLU A 451 12.89 16.47 6.11
N VAL A 452 12.85 17.77 6.40
CA VAL A 452 11.71 18.43 7.04
C VAL A 452 10.51 18.46 6.09
N GLN A 453 10.73 18.69 4.79
CA GLN A 453 9.67 18.60 3.78
C GLN A 453 9.02 17.20 3.75
N PHE A 454 9.86 16.16 3.77
CA PHE A 454 9.40 14.77 3.85
C PHE A 454 8.60 14.53 5.12
N ASP A 455 9.13 14.93 6.29
CA ASP A 455 8.46 14.74 7.58
C ASP A 455 7.08 15.42 7.62
N ILE A 456 6.99 16.68 7.17
CA ILE A 456 5.72 17.43 7.16
C ILE A 456 4.67 16.74 6.29
N ASN A 457 5.06 16.28 5.09
CA ASN A 457 4.14 15.64 4.15
C ASN A 457 3.89 14.16 4.48
N PHE A 458 4.68 13.56 5.39
CA PHE A 458 4.60 12.14 5.69
C PHE A 458 3.21 11.74 6.17
N LEU A 459 2.64 10.76 5.48
CA LEU A 459 1.40 10.09 5.84
C LEU A 459 1.54 8.61 5.45
N ALA A 460 1.52 7.72 6.44
CA ALA A 460 1.55 6.29 6.18
C ALA A 460 0.13 5.76 5.90
N TRP A 461 -0.04 5.00 4.83
CA TRP A 461 -1.24 4.19 4.63
C TRP A 461 -0.95 2.73 4.88
N THR A 462 -1.80 2.11 5.68
CA THR A 462 -1.80 0.67 5.85
C THR A 462 -3.17 0.13 5.47
N GLY A 463 -3.20 -0.82 4.55
CA GLY A 463 -4.43 -1.50 4.20
C GLY A 463 -4.73 -2.70 5.10
N CYS A 464 -5.98 -3.14 5.14
CA CYS A 464 -6.46 -4.32 5.87
C CYS A 464 -5.54 -5.54 5.67
N CYS A 465 -5.02 -6.09 6.78
CA CYS A 465 -4.07 -7.21 6.76
C CYS A 465 -4.72 -8.57 6.47
N MET A 466 -6.02 -8.73 6.71
CA MET A 466 -6.71 -10.02 6.60
C MET A 466 -6.83 -10.51 5.14
N HIS A 467 -6.93 -9.61 4.17
CA HIS A 467 -6.98 -9.97 2.75
C HIS A 467 -5.59 -10.04 2.08
N LYS A 468 -4.48 -9.81 2.83
CA LYS A 468 -3.11 -9.80 2.27
C LYS A 468 -2.64 -11.18 1.88
N GLU A 469 -2.94 -12.23 2.65
CA GLU A 469 -2.62 -13.61 2.26
C GLU A 469 -3.20 -13.99 0.89
N LEU A 470 -4.36 -13.43 0.55
CA LEU A 470 -5.07 -13.72 -0.71
C LEU A 470 -4.49 -12.96 -1.92
N ASN A 471 -4.00 -11.73 -1.70
CA ASN A 471 -3.31 -10.96 -2.76
C ASN A 471 -1.90 -11.49 -3.06
N VAL A 472 -1.27 -12.24 -2.15
CA VAL A 472 0.02 -12.89 -2.43
C VAL A 472 -0.10 -13.82 -3.63
N VAL A 473 -1.21 -14.55 -3.76
CA VAL A 473 -1.42 -15.47 -4.90
C VAL A 473 -1.57 -14.68 -6.21
N LYS A 474 -2.34 -13.59 -6.19
CA LYS A 474 -2.51 -12.71 -7.36
C LYS A 474 -1.19 -12.05 -7.76
N GLY A 475 -0.44 -11.54 -6.79
CA GLY A 475 0.88 -10.95 -7.01
C GLY A 475 1.89 -11.98 -7.49
N GLY A 476 1.87 -13.18 -6.92
CA GLY A 476 2.71 -14.31 -7.32
C GLY A 476 2.46 -14.71 -8.77
N VAL A 477 1.19 -14.87 -9.17
CA VAL A 477 0.82 -15.16 -10.56
C VAL A 477 1.26 -14.04 -11.50
N ALA A 478 1.04 -12.78 -11.13
CA ALA A 478 1.46 -11.64 -11.94
C ALA A 478 2.99 -11.61 -12.13
N ASN A 479 3.76 -11.82 -11.05
CA ASN A 479 5.21 -11.87 -11.10
C ASN A 479 5.72 -13.08 -11.90
N MET A 480 5.08 -14.25 -11.79
CA MET A 480 5.43 -15.42 -12.62
C MET A 480 5.18 -15.15 -14.11
N ILE A 481 4.08 -14.49 -14.46
CA ILE A 481 3.78 -14.09 -15.85
C ILE A 481 4.84 -13.13 -16.36
N SER A 482 5.22 -12.11 -15.58
CA SER A 482 6.29 -11.18 -15.94
C SER A 482 7.65 -11.89 -16.07
N ALA A 483 7.98 -12.78 -15.13
CA ALA A 483 9.23 -13.52 -15.12
C ALA A 483 9.44 -14.38 -16.36
N TRP A 484 8.38 -14.97 -16.94
CA TRP A 484 8.53 -15.72 -18.20
C TRP A 484 9.08 -14.84 -19.33
N LYS A 485 8.61 -13.59 -19.41
CA LYS A 485 9.08 -12.62 -20.41
C LYS A 485 10.47 -12.07 -20.04
N GLU A 486 10.66 -11.67 -18.80
CA GLU A 486 11.90 -11.02 -18.33
C GLU A 486 13.11 -11.97 -18.36
N LEU A 487 12.88 -13.25 -18.05
CA LEU A 487 13.93 -14.27 -17.99
C LEU A 487 14.01 -15.13 -19.26
N ASN A 488 13.25 -14.78 -20.32
CA ASN A 488 13.15 -15.57 -21.56
C ASN A 488 12.83 -17.06 -21.32
N LEU A 489 11.95 -17.36 -20.36
CA LEU A 489 11.52 -18.73 -20.06
C LEU A 489 10.35 -19.12 -20.98
N THR A 490 10.23 -20.41 -21.29
CA THR A 490 9.09 -20.94 -22.02
C THR A 490 7.81 -20.82 -21.15
N PRO A 491 6.81 -20.03 -21.56
CA PRO A 491 5.58 -19.90 -20.80
C PRO A 491 4.72 -21.17 -20.91
N PRO A 492 3.81 -21.44 -19.95
CA PRO A 492 2.86 -22.53 -20.05
C PRO A 492 2.02 -22.47 -21.33
N ILE A 493 1.57 -23.64 -21.78
CA ILE A 493 0.76 -23.77 -23.00
C ILE A 493 -0.52 -22.93 -22.86
N PRO A 494 -0.88 -22.11 -23.86
CA PRO A 494 -2.16 -21.41 -23.88
C PRO A 494 -3.31 -22.40 -24.01
N LEU A 495 -4.26 -22.35 -23.09
CA LEU A 495 -5.46 -23.20 -23.08
C LEU A 495 -6.65 -22.42 -23.65
N LEU A 496 -6.73 -22.36 -24.98
CA LEU A 496 -7.78 -21.66 -25.72
C LEU A 496 -9.14 -22.35 -25.54
N ASN A 497 -10.20 -21.57 -25.33
CA ASN A 497 -11.56 -22.12 -25.47
C ASN A 497 -11.94 -22.29 -26.95
N LYS A 498 -13.00 -23.07 -27.24
CA LYS A 498 -13.45 -23.38 -28.60
C LYS A 498 -13.68 -22.15 -29.48
N PHE A 499 -14.20 -21.07 -28.89
CA PHE A 499 -14.47 -19.81 -29.60
C PHE A 499 -13.18 -19.02 -29.89
N GLU A 500 -12.23 -19.03 -28.95
CA GLU A 500 -10.91 -18.41 -29.11
C GLU A 500 -10.06 -19.14 -30.15
N ALA A 501 -10.10 -20.48 -30.16
CA ALA A 501 -9.43 -21.31 -31.15
C ALA A 501 -10.00 -21.10 -32.56
N GLN A 502 -11.32 -21.00 -32.69
CA GLN A 502 -11.98 -20.74 -33.99
C GLN A 502 -11.69 -19.35 -34.57
N LYS A 503 -11.38 -18.37 -33.72
CA LYS A 503 -11.09 -16.99 -34.15
C LYS A 503 -9.64 -16.74 -34.52
N ASN A 504 -8.76 -17.74 -34.51
CA ASN A 504 -7.31 -17.57 -34.68
C ASN A 504 -6.76 -16.42 -33.82
N LYS A 505 -7.25 -16.30 -32.58
CA LYS A 505 -6.69 -15.31 -31.65
C LYS A 505 -5.22 -15.64 -31.41
N ASP A 506 -4.41 -14.59 -31.36
CA ASP A 506 -2.99 -14.70 -31.07
C ASP A 506 -2.77 -15.51 -29.77
N PRO A 507 -2.07 -16.65 -29.81
CA PRO A 507 -1.77 -17.45 -28.62
C PRO A 507 -1.03 -16.65 -27.53
N ASP A 508 -0.33 -15.57 -27.89
CA ASP A 508 0.36 -14.71 -26.94
C ASP A 508 -0.59 -13.87 -26.06
N ASN A 509 -1.81 -13.59 -26.53
CA ASN A 509 -2.85 -12.88 -25.78
C ASN A 509 -3.82 -13.79 -25.02
N SER A 510 -3.50 -15.08 -24.92
CA SER A 510 -4.42 -16.10 -24.41
C SER A 510 -4.10 -16.52 -22.98
N THR A 511 -5.16 -16.77 -22.20
CA THR A 511 -5.03 -17.18 -20.79
C THR A 511 -4.32 -18.54 -20.67
N ARG A 512 -3.32 -18.65 -19.80
CA ARG A 512 -2.46 -19.82 -19.65
C ARG A 512 -2.14 -20.12 -18.18
N GLY A 513 -1.51 -21.27 -17.92
CA GLY A 513 -0.98 -21.65 -16.61
C GLY A 513 -2.04 -22.04 -15.58
N VAL A 514 -1.63 -22.04 -14.31
CA VAL A 514 -2.41 -22.63 -13.19
C VAL A 514 -3.78 -22.00 -12.99
N ILE A 515 -3.93 -20.69 -13.19
CA ILE A 515 -5.22 -20.01 -13.04
C ILE A 515 -6.20 -20.48 -14.11
N LYS A 516 -5.74 -20.65 -15.35
CA LYS A 516 -6.60 -21.15 -16.43
C LYS A 516 -6.95 -22.63 -16.21
N LEU A 517 -5.98 -23.44 -15.80
CA LEU A 517 -6.19 -24.85 -15.48
C LEU A 517 -7.23 -25.03 -14.37
N THR A 518 -7.04 -24.37 -13.22
CA THR A 518 -7.98 -24.45 -12.09
C THR A 518 -9.37 -23.90 -12.43
N SER A 519 -9.45 -22.84 -13.24
CA SER A 519 -10.75 -22.32 -13.73
C SER A 519 -11.49 -23.34 -14.60
N LEU A 520 -10.78 -24.02 -15.50
CA LEU A 520 -11.37 -25.05 -16.37
C LEU A 520 -11.76 -26.29 -15.55
N ALA A 521 -10.89 -26.73 -14.64
CA ALA A 521 -11.18 -27.84 -13.73
C ALA A 521 -12.41 -27.55 -12.87
N GLY A 522 -12.53 -26.36 -12.29
CA GLY A 522 -13.73 -25.98 -11.55
C GLY A 522 -14.97 -25.86 -12.45
N ALA A 523 -14.84 -25.34 -13.67
CA ALA A 523 -15.96 -25.33 -14.63
C ALA A 523 -16.42 -26.75 -15.01
N LEU A 524 -15.54 -27.75 -14.96
CA LEU A 524 -15.87 -29.14 -15.26
C LEU A 524 -16.39 -29.89 -14.03
N PHE A 525 -15.69 -29.77 -12.91
CA PHE A 525 -15.88 -30.58 -11.70
C PHE A 525 -16.77 -29.92 -10.64
N ASN A 526 -16.96 -28.61 -10.68
CA ASN A 526 -17.85 -27.88 -9.77
C ASN A 526 -18.40 -26.59 -10.42
N ASN A 527 -19.13 -26.78 -11.53
CA ASN A 527 -19.71 -25.68 -12.30
C ASN A 527 -20.77 -24.94 -11.49
N LYS A 528 -20.86 -23.62 -11.68
CA LYS A 528 -21.94 -22.78 -11.12
C LYS A 528 -23.32 -23.23 -11.60
N ASP A 529 -23.43 -23.72 -12.82
CA ASP A 529 -24.63 -24.32 -13.40
C ASP A 529 -24.55 -25.84 -13.22
N ASP A 530 -25.36 -26.35 -12.30
CA ASP A 530 -25.43 -27.77 -11.95
C ASP A 530 -25.80 -28.66 -13.15
N LYS A 531 -26.42 -28.12 -14.20
CA LYS A 531 -26.75 -28.88 -15.41
C LYS A 531 -25.60 -29.01 -16.41
N LYS A 532 -24.53 -28.21 -16.26
CA LYS A 532 -23.43 -28.13 -17.24
C LYS A 532 -22.13 -28.77 -16.77
N GLY A 533 -21.98 -28.99 -15.47
CA GLY A 533 -20.80 -29.63 -14.88
C GLY A 533 -20.98 -31.13 -14.67
N TYR A 534 -19.86 -31.83 -14.46
CA TYR A 534 -19.78 -33.25 -14.12
C TYR A 534 -19.67 -33.48 -12.61
N HIS A 535 -20.10 -32.53 -11.79
CA HIS A 535 -19.86 -32.51 -10.35
C HIS A 535 -20.36 -33.78 -9.64
N SER A 536 -21.58 -34.24 -9.91
CA SER A 536 -22.10 -35.49 -9.30
C SER A 536 -21.31 -36.73 -9.72
N THR A 537 -20.87 -36.77 -10.98
CA THR A 537 -20.07 -37.89 -11.52
C THR A 537 -18.68 -37.92 -10.89
N VAL A 538 -18.06 -36.75 -10.73
CA VAL A 538 -16.74 -36.59 -10.10
C VAL A 538 -16.83 -36.87 -8.61
N ASP A 539 -17.88 -36.40 -7.93
CA ASP A 539 -18.11 -36.68 -6.52
C ASP A 539 -18.26 -38.19 -6.27
N GLY A 540 -18.97 -38.90 -7.15
CA GLY A 540 -19.10 -40.35 -7.10
C GLY A 540 -17.78 -41.07 -7.39
N PHE A 541 -16.99 -40.59 -8.35
CA PHE A 541 -15.64 -41.11 -8.63
C PHE A 541 -14.70 -40.92 -7.43
N PHE A 542 -14.66 -39.73 -6.83
CA PHE A 542 -13.86 -39.45 -5.65
C PHE A 542 -14.33 -40.24 -4.43
N GLN A 543 -15.64 -40.43 -4.24
CA GLN A 543 -16.13 -41.30 -3.18
C GLN A 543 -15.68 -42.74 -3.35
N LYS A 544 -15.65 -43.25 -4.59
CA LYS A 544 -15.17 -44.60 -4.91
C LYS A 544 -13.66 -44.75 -4.69
N GLU A 545 -12.86 -43.79 -5.14
CA GLU A 545 -11.40 -43.88 -5.10
C GLU A 545 -10.80 -43.52 -3.74
N PHE A 546 -11.37 -42.53 -3.04
CA PHE A 546 -10.83 -41.99 -1.78
C PHE A 546 -11.66 -42.38 -0.54
N GLY A 547 -12.80 -43.04 -0.70
CA GLY A 547 -13.69 -43.43 0.40
C GLY A 547 -14.47 -42.26 1.01
N HIS A 548 -14.27 -41.03 0.53
CA HIS A 548 -15.04 -39.85 0.90
C HIS A 548 -15.26 -38.94 -0.31
N SER A 549 -16.43 -38.31 -0.40
CA SER A 549 -16.67 -37.26 -1.39
C SER A 549 -16.22 -35.92 -0.82
N LYS A 550 -15.31 -35.24 -1.51
CA LYS A 550 -14.99 -33.83 -1.28
C LYS A 550 -15.28 -33.09 -2.58
N ARG A 551 -16.24 -32.17 -2.54
CA ARG A 551 -16.61 -31.38 -3.72
C ARG A 551 -15.40 -30.57 -4.17
N PHE A 552 -15.13 -30.59 -5.48
CA PHE A 552 -14.00 -29.84 -6.04
C PHE A 552 -14.13 -28.33 -5.70
N PRO A 553 -13.05 -27.60 -5.42
CA PRO A 553 -13.13 -26.21 -4.99
C PRO A 553 -13.87 -25.30 -5.99
N ASP A 554 -14.69 -24.39 -5.47
CA ASP A 554 -15.59 -23.53 -6.26
C ASP A 554 -14.84 -22.33 -6.84
N THR A 555 -14.08 -22.57 -7.90
CA THR A 555 -13.37 -21.52 -8.65
C THR A 555 -14.32 -20.67 -9.51
N SER A 556 -15.59 -21.05 -9.62
CA SER A 556 -16.58 -20.40 -10.50
C SER A 556 -17.27 -19.19 -9.85
N ASN A 557 -17.43 -19.21 -8.52
CA ASN A 557 -18.02 -18.11 -7.75
C ASN A 557 -16.99 -17.19 -7.10
N THR A 558 -15.74 -17.19 -7.57
CA THR A 558 -14.66 -16.30 -7.08
C THR A 558 -14.54 -16.30 -5.55
N ARG A 559 -14.75 -17.46 -4.91
CA ARG A 559 -14.57 -17.58 -3.46
C ARG A 559 -13.10 -17.43 -3.11
N PHE A 560 -12.81 -16.76 -2.01
CA PHE A 560 -11.44 -16.54 -1.53
C PHE A 560 -10.70 -17.87 -1.35
N GLY A 561 -9.45 -17.96 -1.83
CA GLY A 561 -8.62 -19.18 -1.72
C GLY A 561 -8.96 -20.32 -2.69
N SER A 562 -10.10 -20.27 -3.39
CA SER A 562 -10.61 -21.38 -4.23
C SER A 562 -9.61 -21.88 -5.29
N HIS A 563 -8.84 -20.99 -5.92
CA HIS A 563 -7.80 -21.40 -6.89
C HIS A 563 -6.61 -22.11 -6.23
N CYS A 564 -6.25 -21.76 -5.00
CA CYS A 564 -5.18 -22.44 -4.26
C CYS A 564 -5.64 -23.81 -3.77
N GLU A 565 -6.87 -23.90 -3.28
CA GLU A 565 -7.50 -25.17 -2.94
C GLU A 565 -7.59 -26.06 -4.18
N ALA A 566 -8.08 -25.53 -5.31
CA ALA A 566 -8.18 -26.28 -6.57
C ALA A 566 -6.80 -26.76 -7.05
N ALA A 567 -5.78 -25.91 -6.98
CA ALA A 567 -4.41 -26.30 -7.32
C ALA A 567 -3.89 -27.39 -6.39
N THR A 568 -4.20 -27.31 -5.09
CA THR A 568 -3.83 -28.32 -4.10
C THR A 568 -4.47 -29.67 -4.42
N GLU A 569 -5.77 -29.69 -4.71
CA GLU A 569 -6.50 -30.90 -5.12
C GLU A 569 -5.91 -31.51 -6.40
N ILE A 570 -5.62 -30.68 -7.41
CA ILE A 570 -5.00 -31.13 -8.67
C ILE A 570 -3.61 -31.74 -8.42
N VAL A 571 -2.79 -31.13 -7.57
CA VAL A 571 -1.43 -31.61 -7.30
C VAL A 571 -1.46 -32.90 -6.47
N LEU A 572 -2.29 -32.97 -5.43
CA LEU A 572 -2.38 -34.14 -4.55
C LEU A 572 -2.97 -35.36 -5.26
N HIS A 573 -3.92 -35.14 -6.17
CA HIS A 573 -4.70 -36.20 -6.81
C HIS A 573 -4.51 -36.25 -8.33
N PHE A 574 -3.38 -35.75 -8.83
CA PHE A 574 -3.12 -35.55 -10.27
C PHE A 574 -3.46 -36.76 -11.14
N ALA A 575 -2.93 -37.95 -10.81
CA ALA A 575 -3.17 -39.17 -11.58
C ALA A 575 -4.66 -39.54 -11.65
N ARG A 576 -5.38 -39.44 -10.52
CA ARG A 576 -6.81 -39.76 -10.45
C ARG A 576 -7.68 -38.72 -11.14
N ILE A 577 -7.31 -37.45 -11.07
CA ILE A 577 -8.00 -36.37 -11.78
C ILE A 577 -7.79 -36.50 -13.28
N GLN A 578 -6.61 -36.93 -13.72
CA GLN A 578 -6.34 -37.23 -15.13
C GLN A 578 -7.20 -38.40 -15.62
N GLU A 579 -7.25 -39.51 -14.86
CA GLU A 579 -8.14 -40.65 -15.17
C GLU A 579 -9.61 -40.22 -15.23
N ALA A 580 -10.07 -39.42 -14.25
CA ALA A 580 -11.43 -38.89 -14.27
C ALA A 580 -11.69 -38.02 -15.51
N TYR A 581 -10.71 -37.21 -15.94
CA TYR A 581 -10.83 -36.41 -17.14
C TYR A 581 -10.94 -37.27 -18.41
N GLU A 582 -10.08 -38.28 -18.55
CA GLU A 582 -10.08 -39.22 -19.69
C GLU A 582 -11.37 -40.05 -19.79
N VAL A 583 -12.08 -40.27 -18.67
CA VAL A 583 -13.37 -40.96 -18.65
C VAL A 583 -14.53 -40.01 -19.01
N LEU A 584 -14.40 -38.71 -18.71
CA LEU A 584 -15.46 -37.71 -18.86
C LEU A 584 -15.45 -37.00 -20.23
N VAL A 585 -14.28 -36.94 -20.89
CA VAL A 585 -14.03 -36.26 -22.17
C VAL A 585 -13.53 -37.27 -23.19
#